data_AF-A0A414BD26-F1
#
_entry.id   AF-A0A414BD26-F1
#
_cell.length_a   1.000
_cell.length_b   1.000
_cell.length_c   1.000
_cell.angle_alpha   90.00
_cell.angle_beta   90.00
_cell.angle_gamma   90.00
#
_symmetry.space_group_name_H-M   'P 1'
#
loop_
_entity.id
_entity.type
_entity.pdbx_description
1 polymer ?
#
loop_
_entity_poly.entity_id
_entity_poly.type
_entity_poly.pdbx_seq_one_letter_code
_entity_poly.pdbx_strand_id
1 'polypeptide(L)' 'MSTFADVRTPQQKAALKALIEQLKEEYHEATVHGHNEFASKDCPCFDVKKEWGE' A
#
# COMPACT_ATOMS: atom_id res chain seq x y z
N MET A 1 -11.85 17.79 3.41
CA MET A 1 -10.48 17.30 3.20
C MET A 1 -10.16 16.40 4.37
N SER A 2 -9.84 15.13 4.13
CA SER A 2 -9.50 14.22 5.22
C SER A 2 -8.17 14.61 5.84
N THR A 3 -8.10 14.65 7.17
CA THR A 3 -6.93 15.10 7.95
C THR A 3 -5.91 13.99 8.21
N PHE A 4 -6.11 12.79 7.64
CA PHE A 4 -5.25 11.63 7.87
C PHE A 4 -4.12 11.58 6.83
N ALA A 5 -2.89 11.42 7.30
CA ALA A 5 -1.68 11.36 6.48
C ALA A 5 -0.85 10.11 6.80
N ASP A 6 -0.04 9.67 5.84
CA ASP A 6 0.93 8.59 6.02
C ASP A 6 1.99 8.95 7.06
N VAL A 7 1.97 8.23 8.19
CA VAL A 7 2.93 8.40 9.29
C VAL A 7 3.91 7.23 9.39
N ARG A 8 3.99 6.37 8.37
CA ARG A 8 4.93 5.24 8.38
C ARG A 8 6.37 5.76 8.45
N THR A 9 7.15 5.23 9.39
CA THR A 9 8.59 5.48 9.45
C THR A 9 9.30 4.90 8.23
N PRO A 10 10.53 5.36 7.90
CA PRO A 10 11.32 4.77 6.81
C PRO A 10 11.46 3.25 6.93
N GLN A 11 11.64 2.74 8.16
CA GLN A 11 11.76 1.32 8.44
C GLN A 11 10.44 0.57 8.18
N GLN A 12 9.29 1.16 8.53
CA GLN A 12 7.98 0.58 8.23
C GLN A 12 7.71 0.53 6.72
N LYS A 13 8.10 1.57 5.98
CA LYS A 13 7.98 1.59 4.51
C LYS A 13 8.86 0.52 3.87
N ALA A 14 10.11 0.39 4.32
CA ALA A 14 11.03 -0.65 3.84
C ALA A 14 10.50 -2.06 4.12
N ALA A 15 10.00 -2.32 5.34
CA ALA A 15 9.43 -3.61 5.72
C ALA A 15 8.19 -3.96 4.89
N LEU A 16 7.28 -3.00 4.68
CA LEU A 16 6.09 -3.23 3.85
C LEU A 16 6.48 -3.50 2.40
N LYS A 17 7.43 -2.73 1.85
CA LYS A 17 7.90 -2.94 0.48
C LYS A 17 8.51 -4.34 0.29
N ALA A 18 9.38 -4.76 1.21
CA ALA A 18 9.99 -6.09 1.16
C ALA A 18 8.94 -7.21 1.22
N LEU A 19 7.94 -7.06 2.11
CA LEU A 19 6.84 -8.03 2.20
C LEU A 19 6.03 -8.10 0.90
N ILE A 20 5.66 -6.96 0.32
CA ILE A 20 4.91 -6.92 -0.93
C ILE A 20 5.72 -7.52 -2.09
N GLU A 21 7.01 -7.24 -2.17
CA GLU A 21 7.91 -7.82 -3.19
C GLU A 21 7.95 -9.35 -3.05
N GLN A 22 8.15 -9.89 -1.84
CA GLN A 22 8.09 -11.34 -1.60
C GLN A 22 6.74 -11.94 -2.00
N LEU A 23 5.63 -11.28 -1.68
CA LEU A 23 4.30 -11.76 -2.06
C LEU A 23 4.08 -11.72 -3.57
N LYS A 24 4.60 -10.73 -4.29
CA LYS A 24 4.53 -10.69 -5.76
C LYS A 24 5.39 -11.77 -6.41
N GLU A 25 6.53 -12.11 -5.81
CA GLU A 25 7.37 -13.24 -6.24
C GLU A 25 6.67 -14.59 -6.00
N GLU A 26 5.98 -14.75 -4.88
CA GLU A 26 5.23 -15.98 -4.59
C GLU A 26 3.94 -16.09 -5.43
N TYR A 27 3.27 -14.96 -5.66
CA TYR A 27 1.99 -14.86 -6.38
C TYR A 27 2.12 -13.91 -7.57
N HIS A 28 2.59 -14.42 -8.70
CA HIS A 28 2.98 -13.62 -9.88
C HIS A 28 1.84 -12.79 -10.48
N GLU A 29 0.58 -13.22 -10.31
CA GLU A 29 -0.61 -12.53 -10.83
C GLU A 29 -1.30 -11.65 -9.76
N ALA A 30 -0.73 -11.56 -8.55
CA ALA A 30 -1.32 -10.75 -7.48
C ALA A 30 -1.15 -9.26 -7.76
N THR A 31 -2.27 -8.53 -7.60
CA THR A 31 -2.32 -7.07 -7.72
C THR A 31 -2.42 -6.44 -6.33
N VAL A 32 -1.84 -5.25 -6.17
CA VAL A 32 -1.77 -4.54 -4.87
C VAL A 32 -2.72 -3.36 -4.89
N HIS A 33 -3.61 -3.27 -3.89
CA HIS A 33 -4.69 -2.29 -3.84
C HIS A 33 -4.81 -1.66 -2.45
N GLY A 34 -5.26 -0.41 -2.39
CA GLY A 34 -5.59 0.29 -1.15
C GLY A 34 -6.99 -0.03 -0.64
N HIS A 35 -7.19 0.02 0.68
CA HIS A 35 -8.52 -0.19 1.28
C HIS A 35 -9.54 0.87 0.79
N ASN A 36 -9.08 2.10 0.55
CA ASN A 36 -9.88 3.19 -0.01
C ASN A 36 -10.46 2.89 -1.40
N GLU A 37 -9.94 1.88 -2.11
CA GLU A 37 -10.47 1.45 -3.40
C GLU A 37 -11.72 0.56 -3.27
N PHE A 38 -11.86 -0.11 -2.13
CA PHE A 38 -12.96 -1.03 -1.86
C PHE A 38 -13.93 -0.52 -0.79
N ALA A 39 -13.59 0.57 -0.10
CA ALA A 39 -14.44 1.19 0.92
C ALA A 39 -14.30 2.71 0.91
N SER A 40 -15.37 3.43 1.25
CA SER A 40 -15.38 4.88 1.43
C SER A 40 -14.67 5.31 2.73
N LYS A 41 -13.39 4.96 2.86
CA LYS A 41 -12.51 5.29 3.99
C LYS A 41 -11.17 5.78 3.44
N ASP A 42 -10.53 6.70 4.14
CA ASP A 42 -9.24 7.26 3.72
C ASP A 42 -8.05 6.29 3.92
N CYS A 43 -8.26 5.16 4.60
CA CYS A 43 -7.24 4.12 4.77
C CYS A 43 -6.78 3.60 3.40
N PRO A 44 -5.47 3.50 3.10
CA PRO A 44 -4.36 3.46 4.06
C PRO A 44 -3.68 4.80 4.30
N CYS A 45 -4.31 5.92 3.95
CA CYS A 45 -3.79 7.29 4.12
C CYS A 45 -2.53 7.58 3.28
N PHE A 46 -2.26 6.76 2.26
CA PHE A 46 -1.28 6.97 1.19
C PHE A 46 -1.79 6.40 -0.13
N ASP A 47 -1.12 6.73 -1.21
CA ASP A 47 -1.48 6.29 -2.56
C ASP A 47 -0.78 4.95 -2.89
N VAL A 48 -1.53 3.85 -2.75
CA VAL A 48 -1.03 2.50 -3.07
C VAL A 48 -0.73 2.33 -4.55
N LYS A 49 -1.53 2.93 -5.44
CA LYS A 49 -1.30 2.86 -6.90
C LYS A 49 -0.02 3.55 -7.30
N LYS A 50 0.32 4.66 -6.65
CA LYS A 50 1.58 5.34 -6.92
C LYS A 50 2.80 4.51 -6.50
N GLU A 51 2.68 3.72 -5.43
CA GLU A 51 3.79 2.91 -4.92
C GLU A 51 3.90 1.53 -5.61
N TRP A 52 2.78 0.89 -5.98
CA TRP A 52 2.74 -0.48 -6.53
C TRP A 52 1.73 -0.71 -7.66
N GLY A 53 1.04 0.34 -8.13
CA GLY A 53 0.11 0.22 -9.26
C GLY A 53 0.87 -0.09 -10.55
N GLU A 54 0.35 -1.08 -11.28
CA GLU A 54 0.77 -1.40 -12.64
C GLU A 54 0.23 -0.40 -13.67
#